data_AF-A0A0H3HQY0-F1
#
_entry.id   AF-A0A0H3HQY0-F1
#
_cell.length_a   1.000
_cell.length_b   1.000
_cell.length_c   1.000
_cell.angle_alpha   90.00
_cell.angle_beta   90.00
_cell.angle_gamma   90.00
#
_symmetry.space_group_name_H-M   'P 1'
#
loop_
_entity.id
_entity.type
_entity.pdbx_description
1 polymer ?
#
loop_
_entity_poly.entity_id
_entity_poly.type
_entity_poly.pdbx_seq_one_letter_code
_entity_poly.pdbx_strand_id
1 'polypeptide(L)'
;MTVTVEWRDDEMYKNDPNSLTSRVVPVEKYEYFSDGFLWVLFFPGGKIKAYASQWMPGFPGFPEGLQAPNVACPGHFTLLNSDPRCPAPDNRIKP
;
A
#
# COMPACT_ATOMS: atom_id res chain seq x y z
N MET A 1 18.74 3.78 -2.17
CA MET A 1 18.16 3.46 -3.49
C MET A 1 16.88 4.27 -3.66
N THR A 2 16.56 4.69 -4.87
CA THR A 2 15.31 5.41 -5.19
C THR A 2 14.64 4.72 -6.37
N VAL A 3 13.32 4.87 -6.48
CA VAL A 3 12.54 4.42 -7.63
C VAL A 3 11.68 5.55 -8.16
N THR A 4 11.52 5.63 -9.47
CA THR A 4 10.50 6.49 -10.09
C THR A 4 9.21 5.69 -10.13
N VAL A 5 8.19 6.20 -9.43
CA VAL A 5 6.85 5.63 -9.48
C VAL A 5 6.05 6.48 -10.46
N GLU A 6 5.54 5.85 -11.51
CA GLU A 6 4.61 6.45 -12.45
C GLU A 6 3.26 5.77 -12.30
N TRP A 7 2.19 6.55 -12.19
CA TRP A 7 0.85 6.00 -12.02
C TRP A 7 -0.21 6.90 -12.64
N ARG A 8 -1.41 6.33 -12.71
CA ARG A 8 -2.64 6.99 -13.12
C ARG A 8 -3.76 6.44 -12.25
N ASP A 9 -4.56 7.34 -11.68
CA ASP A 9 -5.79 6.96 -11.00
C ASP A 9 -7.01 7.07 -11.93
N ASP A 10 -8.18 6.67 -11.41
CA ASP A 10 -9.42 6.63 -12.17
C ASP A 10 -9.89 8.03 -12.61
N GLU A 11 -9.61 9.09 -11.85
CA GLU A 11 -9.99 10.46 -12.21
C GLU A 11 -9.13 10.98 -13.35
N MET A 12 -7.81 10.78 -13.27
CA MET A 12 -6.86 11.07 -14.33
C MET A 12 -7.25 10.34 -15.62
N TYR A 13 -7.56 9.05 -15.55
CA TYR A 13 -7.95 8.26 -16.72
C TYR A 13 -9.23 8.76 -17.40
N LYS A 14 -10.24 9.15 -16.62
CA LYS A 14 -11.50 9.70 -17.16
C LYS A 14 -11.26 11.01 -17.92
N ASN A 15 -10.32 11.83 -17.47
CA ASN A 15 -10.01 13.13 -18.08
C ASN A 15 -9.11 12.99 -19.31
N ASP A 16 -8.02 12.21 -19.20
CA ASP A 16 -7.10 11.89 -20.29
C ASP A 16 -6.53 10.47 -20.11
N PRO A 17 -6.90 9.50 -20.98
CA PRO A 17 -6.40 8.14 -20.92
C PRO A 17 -4.89 7.98 -21.09
N ASN A 18 -4.17 9.02 -21.52
CA ASN A 18 -2.71 9.01 -21.65
C ASN A 18 -2.01 9.76 -20.51
N SER A 19 -2.76 10.36 -19.58
CA SER A 19 -2.17 11.06 -18.45
C SER A 19 -1.40 10.11 -17.54
N LEU A 20 -0.25 10.56 -17.08
CA LEU A 20 0.57 9.91 -16.06
C LEU A 20 1.10 10.98 -15.14
N THR A 21 1.22 10.64 -13.86
CA THR A 21 1.93 11.44 -12.89
C THR A 21 3.07 10.62 -12.34
N SER A 22 4.12 11.29 -11.87
CA SER A 22 5.32 10.60 -11.41
C SER A 22 5.92 11.24 -10.17
N ARG A 23 6.60 10.42 -9.37
CA ARG A 23 7.36 10.87 -8.22
C ARG A 23 8.56 9.96 -8.01
N VAL A 24 9.70 10.58 -7.68
CA VAL A 24 10.87 9.85 -7.18
C VAL A 24 10.65 9.55 -5.70
N VAL A 25 10.66 8.27 -5.34
CA VAL A 25 10.40 7.78 -3.99
C VAL A 25 11.64 7.05 -3.48
N PRO A 26 12.18 7.41 -2.31
CA PRO A 26 13.24 6.64 -1.69
C PRO A 26 12.71 5.28 -1.26
N VAL A 27 13.50 4.23 -1.51
CA VAL A 27 13.24 2.91 -0.92
C VAL A 27 13.70 2.97 0.53
N GLU A 28 12.79 2.69 1.45
CA GLU A 28 13.07 2.67 2.89
C GLU A 28 14.17 1.66 3.21
N LYS A 29 14.91 1.89 4.30
CA LYS A 29 15.99 0.97 4.70
C LYS A 29 15.43 -0.43 4.98
N TYR A 30 16.15 -1.44 4.53
CA TYR A 30 15.79 -2.84 4.70
C TYR A 30 17.03 -3.66 5.10
N GLU A 31 16.80 -4.74 5.83
CA GLU A 31 17.82 -5.75 6.12
C GLU A 31 17.97 -6.71 4.94
N TYR A 32 19.06 -7.48 4.92
CA TYR A 32 19.28 -8.47 3.88
C TYR A 32 18.20 -9.57 3.90
N PHE A 33 17.67 -9.89 2.74
CA PHE A 33 16.84 -11.07 2.48
C PHE A 33 17.17 -11.60 1.08
N SER A 34 16.97 -12.91 0.86
CA SER A 34 17.37 -13.58 -0.38
C SER A 34 16.30 -13.54 -1.48
N ASP A 35 15.03 -13.34 -1.11
CA ASP A 35 13.90 -13.25 -2.03
C ASP A 35 12.83 -12.31 -1.44
N GLY A 36 12.09 -11.62 -2.31
CA GLY A 36 11.04 -10.70 -1.88
C GLY A 36 10.55 -9.78 -2.98
N PHE A 37 9.80 -8.76 -2.57
CA PHE A 37 9.14 -7.81 -3.46
C PHE A 37 9.51 -6.38 -3.13
N LEU A 38 9.47 -5.53 -4.14
CA LEU A 38 9.39 -4.08 -3.95
C LEU A 38 7.93 -3.67 -3.91
N TRP A 39 7.46 -3.28 -2.73
CA TRP A 39 6.11 -2.78 -2.50
C TRP A 39 6.06 -1.27 -2.66
N VAL A 40 5.13 -0.78 -3.46
CA VAL A 40 4.82 0.66 -3.58
C VAL A 40 3.44 0.90 -3.00
N LEU A 41 3.36 1.76 -1.98
CA LEU A 41 2.13 2.02 -1.25
C LEU A 41 1.73 3.49 -1.36
N PHE A 42 0.45 3.71 -1.64
CA PHE A 42 -0.20 5.01 -1.72
C PHE A 42 -1.03 5.23 -0.44
N PHE A 43 -0.65 6.22 0.34
CA PHE A 43 -1.30 6.61 1.59
C PHE A 43 -2.19 7.85 1.40
N PRO A 44 -3.14 8.10 2.32
CA PRO A 44 -3.89 9.34 2.36
C PRO A 44 -2.98 10.58 2.36
N GLY A 45 -3.47 11.68 1.78
CA GLY A 45 -2.70 12.93 1.66
C GLY A 45 -1.60 12.89 0.58
N GLY A 46 -1.66 11.94 -0.36
CA GLY A 46 -0.72 11.86 -1.48
C GLY A 46 0.70 11.42 -1.08
N LYS A 47 0.83 10.76 0.07
CA LYS A 47 2.10 10.21 0.54
C LYS A 47 2.33 8.85 -0.14
N ILE A 48 3.52 8.65 -0.68
CA ILE A 48 3.93 7.40 -1.33
C ILE A 48 5.15 6.87 -0.60
N LYS A 49 5.18 5.57 -0.32
CA LYS A 49 6.36 4.88 0.23
C LYS A 49 6.71 3.66 -0.59
N ALA A 50 8.00 3.35 -0.64
CA ALA A 50 8.53 2.15 -1.28
C ALA A 50 9.29 1.31 -0.26
N TYR A 51 8.97 0.02 -0.17
CA TYR A 51 9.57 -0.92 0.76
C TYR A 51 10.06 -2.16 0.02
N ALA A 52 11.30 -2.55 0.26
CA ALA A 52 11.78 -3.88 -0.09
C ALA A 52 11.45 -4.83 1.07
N SER A 53 10.70 -5.90 0.82
CA SER A 53 10.32 -6.86 1.87
C SER A 53 10.10 -8.27 1.31
N GLN A 54 10.59 -9.28 2.02
CA GLN A 54 10.24 -10.68 1.80
C GLN A 54 8.83 -11.03 2.28
N TRP A 55 8.24 -10.18 3.11
CA TRP A 55 6.91 -10.37 3.67
C TRP A 55 5.86 -9.71 2.79
N MET A 56 4.66 -10.27 2.82
CA MET A 56 3.46 -9.69 2.22
C MET A 56 2.67 -8.92 3.29
N PRO A 57 1.83 -7.93 2.90
CA PRO A 57 0.88 -7.31 3.83
C PRO A 57 0.11 -8.34 4.66
N GLY A 58 -0.02 -8.11 5.97
CA GLY A 58 -0.66 -9.01 6.93
C GLY A 58 0.30 -9.92 7.70
N PHE A 59 1.56 -10.04 7.28
CA PHE A 59 2.57 -10.81 8.02
C PHE A 59 3.29 -9.96 9.07
N PRO A 60 3.71 -10.51 10.22
CA PRO A 60 4.35 -9.75 11.31
C PRO A 60 5.61 -8.96 10.91
N GLY A 61 6.33 -9.39 9.87
CA GLY A 61 7.52 -8.70 9.37
C GLY A 61 7.25 -7.69 8.25
N PHE A 62 5.99 -7.52 7.83
CA PHE A 62 5.66 -6.53 6.82
C PHE A 62 5.75 -5.11 7.40
N PRO A 63 6.31 -4.13 6.66
CA PRO A 63 6.47 -2.77 7.14
C PRO A 63 5.15 -2.16 7.66
N GLU A 64 5.27 -1.39 8.75
CA GLU A 64 4.19 -0.63 9.37
C GLU A 64 3.00 -1.47 9.91
N GLY A 65 3.12 -2.81 9.95
CA GLY A 65 2.05 -3.68 10.43
C GLY A 65 0.80 -3.65 9.55
N LEU A 66 0.96 -3.28 8.27
CA LEU A 66 -0.14 -3.13 7.34
C LEU A 66 -0.74 -4.49 7.00
N GLN A 67 -2.06 -4.51 6.92
CA GLN A 67 -2.88 -5.65 6.53
C GLN A 67 -3.08 -5.66 5.01
N ALA A 68 -3.37 -6.83 4.45
CA ALA A 68 -3.65 -6.93 3.02
C ALA A 68 -4.95 -6.18 2.65
N PRO A 69 -5.01 -5.51 1.48
CA PRO A 69 -6.16 -4.67 1.11
C PRO A 69 -7.50 -5.41 1.12
N ASN A 70 -7.50 -6.73 0.89
CA ASN A 70 -8.69 -7.57 0.88
C ASN A 70 -9.15 -8.02 2.28
N VAL A 71 -8.43 -7.67 3.35
CA VAL A 71 -8.80 -7.95 4.75
C VAL A 71 -8.67 -6.72 5.66
N ALA A 72 -8.04 -5.65 5.19
CA ALA A 72 -7.79 -4.44 5.95
C ALA A 72 -9.07 -3.62 6.18
N CYS A 73 -9.14 -2.93 7.31
CA CYS A 73 -10.19 -1.94 7.57
C CYS A 73 -10.03 -0.73 6.62
N PRO A 74 -11.09 -0.30 5.92
CA PRO A 74 -11.04 0.86 5.03
C PRO A 74 -10.53 2.12 5.74
N GLY A 75 -9.49 2.74 5.18
CA GLY A 75 -8.85 3.93 5.76
C GLY A 75 -8.00 3.68 7.02
N HIS A 76 -8.01 2.47 7.57
CA HIS A 76 -7.25 2.07 8.76
C HIS A 76 -6.47 0.77 8.48
N PHE A 77 -5.53 0.83 7.55
CA PHE A 77 -4.86 -0.33 6.95
C PHE A 77 -4.00 -1.19 7.90
N THR A 78 -3.86 -0.82 9.16
CA THR A 78 -3.19 -1.62 10.21
C THR A 78 -4.18 -2.48 11.01
N LEU A 79 -5.48 -2.30 10.80
CA LEU A 79 -6.54 -3.07 11.44
C LEU A 79 -7.15 -4.05 10.42
N LEU A 80 -7.63 -5.19 10.92
CA LEU A 80 -8.50 -6.05 10.14
C LEU A 80 -9.89 -5.40 10.00
N ASN A 81 -10.58 -5.71 8.92
CA ASN A 81 -11.96 -5.29 8.69
C ASN A 81 -12.91 -5.83 9.77
N SER A 82 -12.59 -7.00 10.34
CA SER A 82 -13.31 -7.63 11.45
C SER A 82 -12.93 -7.10 12.85
N ASP A 83 -11.93 -6.21 12.94
CA ASP A 83 -11.51 -5.64 14.23
C ASP A 83 -12.62 -4.73 14.80
N PRO A 84 -13.01 -4.87 16.07
CA PRO A 84 -14.03 -4.01 16.70
C PRO A 84 -13.71 -2.51 16.66
N ARG A 85 -12.45 -2.15 16.45
CA ARG A 85 -11.99 -0.76 16.34
C ARG A 85 -12.10 -0.22 14.92
N CYS A 86 -12.46 -1.03 13.93
CA CYS A 86 -12.68 -0.58 12.56
C CYS A 86 -13.95 0.30 12.51
N PRO A 87 -13.83 1.61 12.20
CA PRO A 87 -14.97 2.52 12.32
C PRO A 87 -16.03 2.32 11.25
N ALA A 88 -15.63 1.85 10.07
CA ALA A 88 -16.52 1.60 8.94
C ALA A 88 -16.10 0.32 8.19
N PRO A 89 -16.45 -0.87 8.72
CA PRO A 89 -16.14 -2.14 8.06
C PRO A 89 -16.80 -2.23 6.67
N ASP A 90 -16.05 -2.71 5.68
CA ASP A 90 -16.59 -3.04 4.37
C ASP A 90 -17.22 -4.44 4.40
N ASN A 91 -18.54 -4.51 4.30
CA ASN A 91 -19.29 -5.78 4.33
C ASN A 91 -18.98 -6.69 3.12
N ARG A 92 -18.31 -6.18 2.08
CA ARG A 92 -17.87 -6.98 0.92
C ARG A 92 -16.59 -7.77 1.22
N ILE A 93 -15.83 -7.33 2.23
CA ILE A 93 -14.64 -8.03 2.72
C ILE A 93 -15.10 -9.12 3.70
N LYS A 94 -14.85 -10.38 3.34
CA LYS A 94 -15.21 -11.51 4.21
C LYS A 94 -14.29 -11.55 5.45
N PRO A 95 -14.83 -11.98 6.61
CA PRO A 95 -14.03 -12.22 7.81
C PRO A 95 -12.92 -13.25 7.61
#